data_AF-A0A6L4Z8R2-F1
#
_entry.id   AF-A0A6L4Z8R2-F1
#
_cell.length_a   1.000
_cell.length_b   1.000
_cell.length_c   1.000
_cell.angle_alpha   90.00
_cell.angle_beta   90.00
_cell.angle_gamma   90.00
#
_symmetry.space_group_name_H-M   'P 1'
#
loop_
_entity.id
_entity.type
_entity.pdbx_description
1 polymer ?
#
loop_
_entity_poly.entity_id
_entity_poly.type
_entity_poly.pdbx_seq_one_letter_code
_entity_poly.pdbx_strand_id
1 'polypeptide(L)'
;MKNIHKIMFGELRPWSESNAQVDEYYKPLIRSLKLVQPDFKSNYELKFIREISVKTQYFKKLIENDLTEYCNTLFSETQNASSNRIAYKVNKTNNELYARIIKLSEIIKTQNLELSNINSPYTDFSTDKLYKESTYIIFYLLSALIKCCLEVQQHFIDSIHEDDRMEVADFYIRFLQQQAPAHSFISEITTIQVKESTTKIQENEKDDFATQVLSTKYQSFMETVSIYQFMALSKLETLNVKGQNELIYLVINKDVPYAVAMMVYLGYLDKLKQDYSLSKEKIYAHLSKALKSNTRTIKGNCLVLINPNTTEDKYKYPAENYKKDTQNDYNAILAKHHK
;
A
#
# COMPACT_ATOMS: atom_id res chain seq x y z
N MET A 1 -0.04 25.64 -11.17
CA MET A 1 0.87 25.11 -10.14
C MET A 1 1.72 26.20 -9.45
N LYS A 2 1.07 27.27 -8.93
CA LYS A 2 1.75 28.38 -8.26
C LYS A 2 2.21 28.01 -6.84
N ASN A 3 1.35 27.34 -6.08
CA ASN A 3 1.64 26.94 -4.70
C ASN A 3 2.71 25.85 -4.67
N ILE A 4 2.66 24.87 -5.60
CA ILE A 4 3.70 23.84 -5.71
C ILE A 4 5.09 24.47 -5.94
N HIS A 5 5.19 25.47 -6.81
CA HIS A 5 6.45 26.18 -7.01
C HIS A 5 6.96 26.84 -5.71
N LYS A 6 6.07 27.49 -4.96
CA LYS A 6 6.39 28.10 -3.66
C LYS A 6 6.80 27.08 -2.60
N ILE A 7 6.19 25.89 -2.60
CA ILE A 7 6.54 24.78 -1.70
C ILE A 7 7.96 24.29 -1.99
N MET A 8 8.31 24.14 -3.27
CA MET A 8 9.61 23.61 -3.67
C MET A 8 10.74 24.63 -3.53
N PHE A 9 10.49 25.90 -3.88
CA PHE A 9 11.55 26.88 -4.09
C PHE A 9 11.33 28.24 -3.39
N GLY A 10 10.14 28.49 -2.86
CA GLY A 10 9.74 29.80 -2.37
C GLY A 10 9.55 29.91 -0.87
N GLU A 11 8.58 30.73 -0.48
CA GLU A 11 8.24 31.05 0.90
C GLU A 11 7.51 29.91 1.63
N LEU A 12 6.95 28.94 0.90
CA LEU A 12 6.22 27.80 1.47
C LEU A 12 7.10 26.57 1.70
N ARG A 13 8.44 26.69 1.67
CA ARG A 13 9.33 25.54 1.93
C ARG A 13 9.02 24.90 3.30
N PRO A 14 8.61 23.62 3.35
CA PRO A 14 8.11 23.00 4.59
C PRO A 14 9.13 22.97 5.74
N TRP A 15 10.41 22.84 5.38
CA TRP A 15 11.56 22.77 6.28
C TRP A 15 12.12 24.15 6.68
N SER A 16 11.48 25.24 6.25
CA SER A 16 11.86 26.59 6.69
C SER A 16 11.32 26.89 8.08
N GLU A 17 12.14 27.47 8.95
CA GLU A 17 11.76 27.94 10.29
C GLU A 17 10.56 28.92 10.25
N SER A 18 10.47 29.73 9.19
CA SER A 18 9.31 30.63 8.99
C SER A 18 7.97 29.88 8.92
N ASN A 19 8.01 28.61 8.51
CA ASN A 19 6.87 27.71 8.39
C ASN A 19 6.79 26.70 9.55
N ALA A 20 7.58 26.86 10.62
CA ALA A 20 7.46 26.07 11.85
C ALA A 20 6.38 26.65 12.79
N GLN A 21 5.25 27.08 12.24
CA GLN A 21 4.16 27.70 12.99
C GLN A 21 3.26 26.66 13.66
N VAL A 22 2.60 27.05 14.75
CA VAL A 22 1.62 26.21 15.45
C VAL A 22 0.31 26.07 14.68
N ASP A 23 -0.51 25.10 15.05
CA ASP A 23 -1.74 24.76 14.33
C ASP A 23 -2.74 25.94 14.26
N GLU A 24 -2.77 26.81 15.27
CA GLU A 24 -3.60 28.03 15.31
C GLU A 24 -3.31 28.98 14.16
N TYR A 25 -2.07 29.02 13.66
CA TYR A 25 -1.69 29.81 12.50
C TYR A 25 -2.32 29.26 11.21
N TYR A 26 -2.35 27.93 11.05
CA TYR A 26 -2.81 27.27 9.83
C TYR A 26 -4.34 27.08 9.77
N LYS A 27 -5.02 26.96 10.91
CA LYS A 27 -6.50 26.83 10.99
C LYS A 27 -7.25 27.88 10.15
N PRO A 28 -7.00 29.20 10.27
CA PRO A 28 -7.66 30.20 9.45
C PRO A 28 -7.29 30.10 7.96
N LEU A 29 -6.06 29.72 7.64
CA LEU A 29 -5.61 29.55 6.24
C LEU A 29 -6.34 28.41 5.54
N ILE A 30 -6.58 27.28 6.22
CA ILE A 30 -7.39 26.19 5.65
C ILE A 30 -8.83 26.61 5.39
N ARG A 31 -9.42 27.37 6.33
CA ARG A 31 -10.81 27.83 6.24
C ARG A 31 -11.00 28.82 5.09
N SER A 32 -10.00 29.64 4.79
CA SER A 32 -10.06 30.60 3.68
C SER A 32 -9.77 29.97 2.31
N LEU A 33 -9.16 28.78 2.26
CA LEU A 33 -8.92 28.07 1.01
C LEU A 33 -10.22 27.55 0.38
N LYS A 34 -10.55 28.08 -0.80
CA LYS A 34 -11.60 27.52 -1.66
C LYS A 34 -11.13 26.17 -2.22
N LEU A 35 -12.02 25.19 -2.23
CA LEU A 35 -11.77 23.89 -2.83
C LEU A 35 -11.97 23.97 -4.34
N VAL A 36 -10.98 23.48 -5.11
CA VAL A 36 -11.10 23.32 -6.57
C VAL A 36 -11.63 21.92 -6.83
N GLN A 37 -12.73 21.81 -7.57
CA GLN A 37 -13.32 20.52 -7.92
C GLN A 37 -12.75 20.02 -9.26
N PRO A 38 -12.55 18.71 -9.44
CA PRO A 38 -12.14 18.15 -10.72
C PRO A 38 -13.29 18.24 -11.73
N ASP A 39 -13.02 18.81 -12.90
CA ASP A 39 -13.95 18.87 -14.03
C ASP A 39 -13.77 17.65 -14.97
N PHE A 40 -13.12 16.61 -14.47
CA PHE A 40 -12.80 15.38 -15.19
C PHE A 40 -13.03 14.16 -14.29
N LYS A 41 -13.29 13.01 -14.92
CA LYS A 41 -13.35 11.73 -14.21
C LYS A 41 -11.92 11.31 -13.83
N SER A 42 -11.62 11.28 -12.53
CA SER A 42 -10.36 10.73 -12.04
C SER A 42 -10.31 9.23 -12.29
N ASN A 43 -9.15 8.75 -12.75
CA ASN A 43 -8.87 7.33 -12.99
C ASN A 43 -7.92 6.75 -11.94
N TYR A 44 -7.31 7.59 -11.12
CA TYR A 44 -6.41 7.17 -10.06
C TYR A 44 -6.83 7.79 -8.72
N GLU A 45 -6.52 7.08 -7.64
CA GLU A 45 -6.70 7.53 -6.27
C GLU A 45 -5.34 7.62 -5.58
N LEU A 46 -5.14 8.62 -4.71
CA LEU A 46 -3.96 8.76 -3.86
C LEU A 46 -4.35 8.54 -2.39
N LYS A 47 -4.11 7.34 -1.87
CA LYS A 47 -4.30 6.97 -0.47
C LYS A 47 -2.98 7.10 0.30
N PHE A 48 -2.59 8.35 0.57
CA PHE A 48 -1.38 8.63 1.35
C PHE A 48 -1.59 8.45 2.86
N ILE A 49 -0.51 8.50 3.64
CA ILE A 49 -0.54 8.50 5.12
C ILE A 49 -1.49 9.60 5.63
N ARG A 50 -2.15 9.37 6.78
CA ARG A 50 -3.03 10.35 7.41
C ARG A 50 -2.27 11.64 7.75
N GLU A 51 -2.94 12.77 7.63
CA GLU A 51 -2.39 14.08 7.99
C GLU A 51 -1.99 14.11 9.47
N ILE A 52 -0.79 14.61 9.74
CA ILE A 52 -0.16 14.60 11.06
C ILE A 52 -0.56 15.86 11.86
N SER A 53 -0.83 16.97 11.17
CA SER A 53 -1.15 18.27 11.77
C SER A 53 -1.99 19.14 10.85
N VAL A 54 -2.51 20.26 11.39
CA VAL A 54 -3.20 21.28 10.58
C VAL A 54 -2.29 21.83 9.48
N LYS A 55 -0.98 21.97 9.72
CA LYS A 55 -0.03 22.35 8.66
C LYS A 55 -0.06 21.35 7.51
N THR A 56 0.05 20.05 7.79
CA THR A 56 0.02 19.04 6.72
C THR A 56 -1.29 19.02 5.94
N GLN A 57 -2.44 19.28 6.60
CA GLN A 57 -3.74 19.43 5.94
C GLN A 57 -3.78 20.65 5.01
N TYR A 58 -3.24 21.78 5.46
CA TYR A 58 -3.16 23.00 4.65
C TYR A 58 -2.34 22.79 3.37
N PHE A 59 -1.15 22.23 3.51
CA PHE A 59 -0.27 21.96 2.38
C PHE A 59 -0.86 20.92 1.43
N LYS A 60 -1.45 19.84 1.94
CA LYS A 60 -2.16 18.85 1.14
C LYS A 60 -3.23 19.52 0.26
N LYS A 61 -4.08 20.38 0.86
CA LYS A 61 -5.13 21.10 0.13
C LYS A 61 -4.59 22.05 -0.94
N LEU A 62 -3.48 22.74 -0.66
CA LEU A 62 -2.80 23.58 -1.67
C LEU A 62 -2.33 22.76 -2.87
N ILE A 63 -1.74 21.60 -2.62
CA ILE A 63 -1.22 20.70 -3.65
C ILE A 63 -2.37 20.14 -4.48
N GLU A 64 -3.42 19.63 -3.84
CA GLU A 64 -4.61 19.08 -4.50
C GLU A 64 -5.28 20.12 -5.39
N ASN A 65 -5.48 21.35 -4.89
CA ASN A 65 -6.05 22.44 -5.68
C ASN A 65 -5.19 22.78 -6.91
N ASP A 66 -3.87 22.93 -6.72
CA ASP A 66 -2.94 23.32 -7.80
C ASP A 66 -2.90 22.28 -8.93
N LEU A 67 -2.96 20.99 -8.59
CA LEU A 67 -2.94 19.90 -9.57
C LEU A 67 -4.30 19.71 -10.24
N THR A 68 -5.39 19.85 -9.48
CA THR A 68 -6.75 19.77 -10.02
C THR A 68 -6.99 20.89 -11.02
N GLU A 69 -6.64 22.14 -10.66
CA GLU A 69 -6.74 23.29 -11.57
C GLU A 69 -5.87 23.09 -12.83
N TYR A 70 -4.68 22.51 -12.67
CA TYR A 70 -3.79 22.21 -13.79
C TYR A 70 -4.41 21.19 -14.77
N CYS A 71 -4.96 20.09 -14.25
CA CYS A 71 -5.66 19.09 -15.08
C CYS A 71 -6.92 19.68 -15.73
N ASN A 72 -7.77 20.38 -14.98
CA ASN A 72 -8.97 21.03 -15.54
C ASN A 72 -8.61 21.96 -16.70
N THR A 73 -7.56 22.78 -16.53
CA THR A 73 -7.09 23.69 -17.58
C THR A 73 -6.58 22.93 -18.80
N LEU A 74 -5.71 21.94 -18.60
CA LEU A 74 -5.13 21.15 -19.69
C LEU A 74 -6.21 20.42 -20.52
N PHE A 75 -7.13 19.75 -19.84
CA PHE A 75 -8.19 18.97 -20.49
C PHE A 75 -9.21 19.87 -21.19
N SER A 76 -9.56 21.01 -20.59
CA SER A 76 -10.43 22.01 -21.22
C SER A 76 -9.80 22.61 -22.49
N GLU A 77 -8.52 22.99 -22.44
CA GLU A 77 -7.79 23.57 -23.59
C GLU A 77 -7.60 22.59 -24.77
N THR A 78 -7.80 21.30 -24.55
CA THR A 78 -7.54 20.23 -25.51
C THR A 78 -8.79 19.50 -26.00
N GLN A 79 -9.98 19.78 -25.43
CA GLN A 79 -11.24 19.09 -25.76
C GLN A 79 -11.59 19.04 -27.25
N ASN A 80 -11.22 20.09 -28.02
CA ASN A 80 -11.43 20.17 -29.48
C ASN A 80 -10.13 20.48 -30.24
N ALA A 81 -8.98 20.16 -29.66
CA ALA A 81 -7.68 20.44 -30.26
C ALA A 81 -7.32 19.42 -31.35
N SER A 82 -6.50 19.84 -32.32
CA SER A 82 -5.91 18.91 -33.30
C SER A 82 -4.91 17.96 -32.63
N SER A 83 -4.69 16.79 -33.23
CA SER A 83 -3.73 15.79 -32.72
C SER A 83 -2.33 16.37 -32.48
N ASN A 84 -1.85 17.24 -33.37
CA ASN A 84 -0.55 17.91 -33.21
C ASN A 84 -0.52 18.83 -31.97
N ARG A 85 -1.60 19.54 -31.69
CA ARG A 85 -1.71 20.41 -30.51
C ARG A 85 -1.81 19.59 -29.23
N ILE A 86 -2.54 18.48 -29.25
CA ILE A 86 -2.61 17.52 -28.13
C ILE A 86 -1.20 16.97 -27.85
N ALA A 87 -0.52 16.42 -28.86
CA ALA A 87 0.83 15.86 -28.71
C ALA A 87 1.83 16.88 -28.14
N TYR A 88 1.80 18.13 -28.64
CA TYR A 88 2.62 19.21 -28.12
C TYR A 88 2.31 19.51 -26.64
N LYS A 89 1.03 19.62 -26.27
CA LYS A 89 0.59 19.90 -24.90
C LYS A 89 0.98 18.77 -23.95
N VAL A 90 0.74 17.52 -24.33
CA VAL A 90 1.13 16.32 -23.55
C VAL A 90 2.64 16.30 -23.33
N ASN A 91 3.44 16.47 -24.39
CA ASN A 91 4.90 16.50 -24.26
C ASN A 91 5.37 17.64 -23.33
N LYS A 92 4.83 18.85 -23.52
CA LYS A 92 5.13 20.00 -22.66
C LYS A 92 4.78 19.74 -21.20
N THR A 93 3.60 19.18 -20.95
CA THR A 93 3.13 18.83 -19.60
C THR A 93 4.01 17.76 -18.96
N ASN A 94 4.32 16.68 -19.68
CA ASN A 94 5.19 15.62 -19.18
C ASN A 94 6.57 16.17 -18.80
N ASN A 95 7.19 16.97 -19.67
CA ASN A 95 8.48 17.60 -19.37
C ASN A 95 8.41 18.49 -18.11
N GLU A 96 7.33 19.26 -17.94
CA GLU A 96 7.15 20.10 -16.76
C GLU A 96 7.00 19.26 -15.48
N LEU A 97 6.15 18.24 -15.51
CA LEU A 97 5.90 17.37 -14.35
C LEU A 97 7.15 16.55 -13.99
N TYR A 98 7.84 15.98 -14.98
CA TYR A 98 9.05 15.20 -14.77
C TYR A 98 10.18 16.06 -14.19
N ALA A 99 10.36 17.28 -14.70
CA ALA A 99 11.33 18.22 -14.14
C ALA A 99 11.04 18.50 -12.66
N ARG A 100 9.76 18.65 -12.27
CA ARG A 100 9.38 18.84 -10.86
C ARG A 100 9.65 17.60 -10.01
N ILE A 101 9.35 16.41 -10.51
CA ILE A 101 9.64 15.14 -9.81
C ILE A 101 11.15 14.98 -9.58
N ILE A 102 11.98 15.26 -10.58
CA ILE A 102 13.45 15.24 -10.46
C ILE A 102 13.91 16.25 -9.40
N LYS A 103 13.37 17.48 -9.43
CA LYS A 103 13.70 18.48 -8.39
C LYS A 103 13.25 18.09 -6.99
N LEU A 104 12.13 17.37 -6.84
CA LEU A 104 11.76 16.81 -5.54
C LEU A 104 12.72 15.72 -5.09
N SER A 105 13.22 14.88 -5.98
CA SER A 105 14.20 13.86 -5.61
C SER A 105 15.51 14.49 -5.11
N GLU A 106 15.95 15.61 -5.73
CA GLU A 106 17.07 16.43 -5.23
C GLU A 106 16.77 17.02 -3.84
N ILE A 107 15.57 17.56 -3.62
CA ILE A 107 15.15 18.11 -2.32
C ILE A 107 15.15 17.03 -1.23
N ILE A 108 14.56 15.85 -1.52
CA ILE A 108 14.51 14.71 -0.58
C ILE A 108 15.92 14.32 -0.14
N LYS A 109 16.86 14.21 -1.09
CA LYS A 109 18.27 13.89 -0.81
C LYS A 109 18.95 15.00 0.00
N THR A 110 18.77 16.26 -0.38
CA THR A 110 19.42 17.41 0.25
C THR A 110 18.94 17.63 1.68
N GLN A 111 17.65 17.43 1.94
CA GLN A 111 17.03 17.60 3.26
C GLN A 111 17.04 16.31 4.09
N ASN A 112 17.65 15.24 3.56
CA ASN A 112 17.71 13.91 4.17
C ASN A 112 16.34 13.41 4.68
N LEU A 113 15.30 13.56 3.85
CA LEU A 113 13.93 13.17 4.20
C LEU A 113 13.74 11.67 3.95
N GLU A 114 13.23 10.95 4.95
CA GLU A 114 12.97 9.51 4.83
C GLU A 114 11.51 9.18 5.14
N LEU A 115 10.84 8.48 4.21
CA LEU A 115 9.43 8.10 4.37
C LEU A 115 9.20 7.19 5.59
N SER A 116 10.18 6.38 5.98
CA SER A 116 10.17 5.52 7.17
C SER A 116 9.89 6.31 8.46
N ASN A 117 10.31 7.57 8.53
CA ASN A 117 10.11 8.42 9.71
C ASN A 117 8.66 8.84 9.94
N ILE A 118 7.79 8.72 8.93
CA ILE A 118 6.35 9.03 9.04
C ILE A 118 5.44 7.83 8.78
N ASN A 119 5.98 6.75 8.18
CA ASN A 119 5.24 5.56 7.78
C ASN A 119 5.45 4.35 8.71
N SER A 120 6.15 4.53 9.82
CA SER A 120 6.36 3.47 10.82
C SER A 120 5.20 3.43 11.82
N PRO A 121 4.72 2.23 12.22
CA PRO A 121 3.67 2.10 13.23
C PRO A 121 4.10 2.60 14.63
N TYR A 122 5.39 2.83 14.84
CA TYR A 122 5.95 3.34 16.10
C TYR A 122 6.39 4.80 16.00
N THR A 123 6.05 5.51 14.92
CA THR A 123 6.41 6.92 14.78
C THR A 123 5.75 7.75 15.88
N ASP A 124 6.57 8.40 16.70
CA ASP A 124 6.14 9.44 17.63
C ASP A 124 6.11 10.80 16.93
N PHE A 125 4.93 11.34 16.68
CA PHE A 125 4.76 12.64 16.02
C PHE A 125 4.95 13.85 16.97
N SER A 126 5.22 13.63 18.26
CA SER A 126 5.52 14.71 19.21
C SER A 126 6.96 15.21 19.12
N THR A 127 7.88 14.40 18.62
CA THR A 127 9.30 14.74 18.41
C THR A 127 9.56 15.17 16.98
N ASP A 128 10.58 15.99 16.75
CA ASP A 128 11.03 16.42 15.42
C ASP A 128 9.90 16.86 14.48
N LYS A 129 8.90 17.58 15.03
CA LYS A 129 7.64 17.93 14.35
C LYS A 129 7.90 18.56 12.99
N LEU A 130 8.79 19.54 12.90
CA LEU A 130 9.12 20.23 11.65
C LEU A 130 9.65 19.26 10.58
N TYR A 131 10.54 18.34 10.95
CA TYR A 131 11.09 17.33 10.04
C TYR A 131 10.01 16.34 9.57
N LYS A 132 9.18 15.83 10.48
CA LYS A 132 8.10 14.88 10.13
C LYS A 132 7.03 15.52 9.25
N GLU A 133 6.63 16.75 9.55
CA GLU A 133 5.71 17.51 8.70
C GLU A 133 6.31 17.81 7.32
N SER A 134 7.60 18.17 7.27
CA SER A 134 8.30 18.41 6.00
C SER A 134 8.37 17.14 5.15
N THR A 135 8.70 16.02 5.79
CA THR A 135 8.72 14.69 5.17
C THR A 135 7.34 14.37 4.59
N TYR A 136 6.27 14.55 5.38
CA TYR A 136 4.90 14.33 4.92
C TYR A 136 4.59 15.15 3.68
N ILE A 137 4.82 16.46 3.74
CA ILE A 137 4.44 17.39 2.66
C ILE A 137 5.18 17.04 1.37
N ILE A 138 6.46 16.71 1.45
CA ILE A 138 7.29 16.44 0.26
C ILE A 138 6.99 15.08 -0.36
N PHE A 139 6.81 14.03 0.45
CA PHE A 139 6.42 12.72 -0.10
C PHE A 139 4.97 12.69 -0.58
N TYR A 140 4.07 13.46 0.04
CA TYR A 140 2.72 13.67 -0.49
C TYR A 140 2.77 14.39 -1.83
N LEU A 141 3.51 15.50 -1.94
CA LEU A 141 3.67 16.25 -3.19
C LEU A 141 4.25 15.38 -4.31
N LEU A 142 5.26 14.57 -4.01
CA LEU A 142 5.83 13.61 -4.96
C LEU A 142 4.76 12.65 -5.49
N SER A 143 4.01 12.02 -4.57
CA SER A 143 2.97 11.06 -4.92
C SER A 143 1.83 11.71 -5.72
N ALA A 144 1.48 12.95 -5.37
CA ALA A 144 0.45 13.72 -6.07
C ALA A 144 0.88 14.12 -7.49
N LEU A 145 2.15 14.46 -7.71
CA LEU A 145 2.68 14.72 -9.05
C LEU A 145 2.72 13.45 -9.90
N ILE A 146 3.13 12.31 -9.34
CA ILE A 146 3.09 11.02 -10.05
C ILE A 146 1.64 10.68 -10.45
N LYS A 147 0.68 10.84 -9.53
CA LYS A 147 -0.75 10.69 -9.84
C LYS A 147 -1.17 11.63 -10.97
N CYS A 148 -0.74 12.90 -10.94
CA CYS A 148 -1.05 13.85 -12.00
C CYS A 148 -0.52 13.39 -13.37
N CYS A 149 0.70 12.84 -13.44
CA CYS A 149 1.22 12.26 -14.68
C CYS A 149 0.33 11.11 -15.19
N LEU A 150 -0.10 10.22 -14.29
CA LEU A 150 -0.95 9.08 -14.64
C LEU A 150 -2.34 9.51 -15.11
N GLU A 151 -2.95 10.54 -14.49
CA GLU A 151 -4.23 11.10 -14.95
C GLU A 151 -4.10 11.73 -16.34
N VAL A 152 -3.02 12.48 -16.60
CA VAL A 152 -2.75 13.05 -17.92
C VAL A 152 -2.55 11.94 -18.95
N GLN A 153 -1.75 10.92 -18.62
CA GLN A 153 -1.52 9.77 -19.50
C GLN A 153 -2.82 9.06 -19.84
N GLN A 154 -3.67 8.80 -18.84
CA GLN A 154 -4.94 8.10 -19.07
C GLN A 154 -5.92 8.92 -19.89
N HIS A 155 -5.97 10.24 -19.68
CA HIS A 155 -6.82 11.13 -20.46
C HIS A 155 -6.44 11.16 -21.95
N PHE A 156 -5.14 11.05 -22.26
CA PHE A 156 -4.62 11.08 -23.63
C PHE A 156 -4.08 9.73 -24.10
N ILE A 157 -4.59 8.62 -23.56
CA ILE A 157 -4.01 7.28 -23.75
C ILE A 157 -3.92 6.87 -25.23
N ASP A 158 -4.89 7.31 -26.03
CA ASP A 158 -4.96 7.04 -27.48
C ASP A 158 -3.93 7.82 -28.29
N SER A 159 -3.38 8.90 -27.72
CA SER A 159 -2.35 9.74 -28.34
C SER A 159 -0.94 9.42 -27.86
N ILE A 160 -0.78 8.45 -26.96
CA ILE A 160 0.49 8.06 -26.36
C ILE A 160 0.82 6.63 -26.81
N HIS A 161 2.01 6.46 -27.40
CA HIS A 161 2.51 5.15 -27.81
C HIS A 161 2.67 4.23 -26.61
N GLU A 162 2.42 2.92 -26.78
CA GLU A 162 2.40 1.96 -25.67
C GLU A 162 3.73 1.92 -24.90
N ASP A 163 4.86 1.99 -25.61
CA ASP A 163 6.21 2.01 -25.01
C ASP A 163 6.52 3.27 -24.19
N ASP A 164 5.79 4.37 -24.43
CA ASP A 164 5.95 5.63 -23.70
C ASP A 164 5.07 5.69 -22.45
N ARG A 165 4.18 4.72 -22.25
CA ARG A 165 3.31 4.64 -21.07
C ARG A 165 4.14 4.23 -19.86
N MET A 166 3.87 4.91 -18.75
CA MET A 166 4.54 4.67 -17.48
C MET A 166 3.58 4.10 -16.45
N GLU A 167 4.04 3.12 -15.69
CA GLU A 167 3.41 2.69 -14.44
C GLU A 167 3.99 3.48 -13.27
N VAL A 168 3.37 3.37 -12.08
CA VAL A 168 3.88 4.02 -10.87
C VAL A 168 5.36 3.69 -10.64
N ALA A 169 5.74 2.43 -10.80
CA ALA A 169 7.09 1.95 -10.52
C ALA A 169 8.15 2.61 -11.42
N ASP A 170 7.80 2.93 -12.67
CA ASP A 170 8.72 3.60 -13.59
C ASP A 170 9.14 4.98 -13.08
N PHE A 171 8.26 5.73 -12.41
CA PHE A 171 8.61 7.03 -11.87
C PHE A 171 9.69 6.92 -10.79
N TYR A 172 9.59 5.91 -9.92
CA TYR A 172 10.59 5.64 -8.88
C TYR A 172 11.93 5.23 -9.47
N ILE A 173 11.94 4.35 -10.46
CA ILE A 173 13.17 3.87 -11.08
C ILE A 173 13.82 4.98 -11.92
N ARG A 174 13.06 5.63 -12.80
CA ARG A 174 13.60 6.59 -13.79
C ARG A 174 13.96 7.93 -13.18
N PHE A 175 13.18 8.45 -12.22
CA PHE A 175 13.39 9.81 -11.70
C PHE A 175 13.93 9.85 -10.26
N LEU A 176 13.58 8.88 -9.43
CA LEU A 176 14.10 8.81 -8.06
C LEU A 176 15.36 7.94 -7.94
N GLN A 177 15.63 7.07 -8.92
CA GLN A 177 16.71 6.07 -8.88
C GLN A 177 16.60 5.17 -7.65
N GLN A 178 15.37 4.81 -7.30
CA GLN A 178 15.02 4.00 -6.14
C GLN A 178 14.05 2.90 -6.55
N GLN A 179 14.04 1.79 -5.82
CA GLN A 179 12.96 0.82 -5.98
C GLN A 179 11.64 1.48 -5.59
N ALA A 180 10.59 1.17 -6.35
CA ALA A 180 9.25 1.57 -5.98
C ALA A 180 8.90 0.98 -4.60
N PRO A 181 8.22 1.74 -3.73
CA PRO A 181 7.72 1.21 -2.47
C PRO A 181 6.84 -0.03 -2.73
N ALA A 182 6.98 -1.06 -1.89
CA ALA A 182 6.20 -2.30 -2.00
C ALA A 182 4.68 -2.06 -2.01
N HIS A 183 4.24 -0.95 -1.41
CA HIS A 183 2.90 -0.42 -1.52
C HIS A 183 2.94 1.00 -2.07
N SER A 184 2.50 1.16 -3.32
CA SER A 184 2.22 2.47 -3.89
C SER A 184 1.06 3.12 -3.13
N PHE A 185 1.17 4.41 -2.83
CA PHE A 185 0.04 5.21 -2.34
C PHE A 185 -0.99 5.50 -3.45
N ILE A 186 -0.68 5.13 -4.70
CA ILE A 186 -1.49 5.39 -5.89
C ILE A 186 -2.06 4.07 -6.42
N SER A 187 -3.37 4.03 -6.67
CA SER A 187 -4.08 2.90 -7.26
C SER A 187 -5.07 3.36 -8.33
N GLU A 188 -5.32 2.53 -9.34
CA GLU A 188 -6.33 2.78 -10.37
C GLU A 188 -7.76 2.62 -9.80
N ILE A 189 -8.66 3.52 -10.18
CA ILE A 189 -10.08 3.48 -9.81
C ILE A 189 -10.78 2.50 -10.74
N THR A 190 -11.13 1.32 -10.21
CA THR A 190 -11.82 0.30 -11.01
C THR A 190 -13.28 0.70 -11.20
N THR A 191 -13.67 1.11 -12.42
CA THR A 191 -15.09 1.36 -12.72
C THR A 191 -15.80 0.03 -13.00
N ILE A 192 -16.66 -0.43 -12.09
CA ILE A 192 -17.54 -1.57 -12.34
C ILE A 192 -18.59 -1.14 -13.38
N GLN A 193 -18.51 -1.67 -14.60
CA GLN A 193 -19.61 -1.60 -15.58
C GLN A 193 -20.73 -2.52 -15.08
N VAL A 194 -21.70 -1.95 -14.36
CA VAL A 194 -22.86 -2.70 -13.87
C VAL A 194 -23.79 -3.00 -15.05
N LYS A 195 -23.79 -4.25 -15.54
CA LYS A 195 -24.97 -4.77 -16.24
C LYS A 195 -26.08 -4.94 -15.21
N GLU A 196 -27.18 -4.23 -15.43
CA GLU A 196 -28.38 -4.26 -14.60
C GLU A 196 -28.85 -5.70 -14.38
N SER A 197 -28.88 -6.13 -13.13
CA SER A 197 -29.76 -7.20 -12.67
C SER A 197 -30.13 -6.89 -11.23
N THR A 198 -31.41 -6.57 -11.07
CA THR A 198 -32.14 -6.32 -9.82
C THR A 198 -31.83 -7.36 -8.76
N THR A 199 -31.32 -6.94 -7.59
CA THR A 199 -31.94 -7.09 -6.25
C THR A 199 -31.08 -6.32 -5.24
N LYS A 200 -31.68 -5.39 -4.49
CA LYS A 200 -31.03 -4.67 -3.38
C LYS A 200 -30.99 -5.57 -2.14
N ILE A 201 -29.84 -5.64 -1.45
CA ILE A 201 -29.64 -5.21 -0.04
C ILE A 201 -28.14 -4.95 0.17
N GLN A 202 -27.90 -3.77 0.76
CA GLN A 202 -26.70 -3.09 1.23
C GLN A 202 -25.54 -3.96 1.76
N GLU A 203 -24.32 -3.74 1.26
CA GLU A 203 -23.03 -3.96 1.95
C GLU A 203 -21.94 -3.19 1.18
N ASN A 204 -21.53 -1.99 1.62
CA ASN A 204 -20.40 -1.26 1.00
C ASN A 204 -19.50 -0.51 2.01
N GLU A 205 -19.68 -0.73 3.32
CA GLU A 205 -18.74 -0.24 4.36
C GLU A 205 -17.82 -1.34 4.92
N LYS A 206 -18.10 -2.62 4.63
CA LYS A 206 -17.26 -3.74 5.09
C LYS A 206 -16.04 -4.01 4.20
N ASP A 207 -16.07 -3.61 2.93
CA ASP A 207 -15.07 -4.03 1.95
C ASP A 207 -13.75 -3.23 2.06
N ASP A 208 -13.80 -1.96 2.49
CA ASP A 208 -12.62 -1.12 2.75
C ASP A 208 -11.88 -1.56 4.04
N PHE A 209 -12.61 -1.86 5.12
CA PHE A 209 -12.03 -2.40 6.35
C PHE A 209 -11.53 -3.84 6.17
N ALA A 210 -12.29 -4.71 5.48
CA ALA A 210 -11.86 -6.07 5.22
C ALA A 210 -10.58 -6.08 4.36
N THR A 211 -10.49 -5.27 3.31
CA THR A 211 -9.32 -5.18 2.43
C THR A 211 -8.09 -4.60 3.15
N GLN A 212 -8.27 -3.63 4.05
CA GLN A 212 -7.19 -3.06 4.86
C GLN A 212 -6.75 -3.98 6.01
N VAL A 213 -7.67 -4.71 6.63
CA VAL A 213 -7.37 -5.77 7.61
C VAL A 213 -6.66 -6.95 6.92
N LEU A 214 -7.06 -7.27 5.69
CA LEU A 214 -6.42 -8.28 4.85
C LEU A 214 -4.97 -7.93 4.52
N SER A 215 -4.70 -6.68 4.11
CA SER A 215 -3.33 -6.23 3.80
C SER A 215 -2.44 -6.15 5.04
N THR A 216 -2.97 -5.67 6.18
CA THR A 216 -2.21 -5.60 7.45
C THR A 216 -1.98 -6.95 8.10
N LYS A 217 -2.91 -7.91 7.98
CA LYS A 217 -2.70 -9.30 8.40
C LYS A 217 -1.66 -9.99 7.53
N TYR A 218 -1.73 -9.80 6.21
CA TYR A 218 -0.76 -10.37 5.27
C TYR A 218 0.66 -9.86 5.55
N GLN A 219 0.81 -8.53 5.68
CA GLN A 219 2.11 -7.91 5.96
C GLN A 219 2.70 -8.38 7.30
N SER A 220 1.91 -8.33 8.37
CA SER A 220 2.35 -8.77 9.70
C SER A 220 2.71 -10.26 9.75
N PHE A 221 1.99 -11.09 9.01
CA PHE A 221 2.31 -12.50 8.86
C PHE A 221 3.65 -12.66 8.13
N MET A 222 3.80 -12.03 6.96
CA MET A 222 5.00 -12.14 6.12
C MET A 222 6.26 -11.57 6.77
N GLU A 223 6.18 -10.46 7.49
CA GLU A 223 7.29 -9.90 8.29
C GLU A 223 7.81 -10.91 9.32
N THR A 224 6.91 -11.71 9.89
CA THR A 224 7.29 -12.72 10.87
C THR A 224 7.87 -13.94 10.17
N VAL A 225 7.16 -14.52 9.20
CA VAL A 225 7.53 -15.85 8.65
C VAL A 225 8.66 -15.80 7.62
N SER A 226 8.90 -14.65 6.98
CA SER A 226 9.98 -14.46 5.99
C SER A 226 11.38 -14.64 6.56
N ILE A 227 11.57 -14.36 7.86
CA ILE A 227 12.84 -14.57 8.59
C ILE A 227 13.32 -16.03 8.46
N TYR A 228 12.38 -16.97 8.35
CA TYR A 228 12.65 -18.40 8.21
C TYR A 228 12.25 -18.94 6.83
N GLN A 229 12.32 -18.08 5.81
CA GLN A 229 12.14 -18.43 4.40
C GLN A 229 10.85 -19.23 4.13
N PHE A 230 9.73 -18.79 4.69
CA PHE A 230 8.43 -19.46 4.52
C PHE A 230 8.07 -19.74 3.05
N MET A 231 8.38 -18.81 2.15
CA MET A 231 8.10 -18.96 0.71
C MET A 231 8.93 -20.05 0.02
N ALA A 232 10.03 -20.49 0.65
CA ALA A 232 10.90 -21.56 0.15
C ALA A 232 10.47 -22.96 0.64
N LEU A 233 9.24 -23.11 1.17
CA LEU A 233 8.67 -24.43 1.44
C LEU A 233 8.36 -25.11 0.11
N SER A 234 8.73 -26.39 -0.03
CA SER A 234 8.55 -27.15 -1.27
C SER A 234 7.13 -27.06 -1.83
N LYS A 235 6.11 -27.18 -0.98
CA LYS A 235 4.70 -27.04 -1.34
C LYS A 235 4.30 -25.64 -1.83
N LEU A 236 4.98 -24.58 -1.38
CA LEU A 236 4.76 -23.21 -1.86
C LEU A 236 5.55 -22.93 -3.13
N GLU A 237 6.74 -23.50 -3.29
CA GLU A 237 7.55 -23.32 -4.50
C GLU A 237 6.89 -23.91 -5.75
N THR A 238 6.09 -24.98 -5.62
CA THR A 238 5.31 -25.55 -6.73
C THR A 238 4.16 -24.65 -7.21
N LEU A 239 3.80 -23.61 -6.45
CA LEU A 239 2.73 -22.67 -6.79
C LEU A 239 3.27 -21.39 -7.42
N ASN A 240 2.58 -20.87 -8.44
CA ASN A 240 2.84 -19.53 -8.96
C ASN A 240 2.43 -18.45 -7.93
N VAL A 241 2.82 -17.19 -8.18
CA VAL A 241 2.62 -16.08 -7.22
C VAL A 241 1.14 -15.93 -6.81
N LYS A 242 0.19 -16.16 -7.73
CA LYS A 242 -1.25 -16.08 -7.41
C LYS A 242 -1.67 -17.19 -6.45
N GLY A 243 -1.24 -18.43 -6.69
CA GLY A 243 -1.52 -19.56 -5.80
C GLY A 243 -0.89 -19.41 -4.42
N GLN A 244 0.33 -18.87 -4.35
CA GLN A 244 1.00 -18.58 -3.08
C GLN A 244 0.20 -17.54 -2.25
N ASN A 245 -0.25 -16.46 -2.90
CA ASN A 245 -1.06 -15.43 -2.24
C ASN A 245 -2.43 -15.98 -1.80
N GLU A 246 -3.08 -16.82 -2.61
CA GLU A 246 -4.36 -17.46 -2.27
C GLU A 246 -4.21 -18.38 -1.05
N LEU A 247 -3.10 -19.09 -0.93
CA LEU A 247 -2.84 -19.95 0.24
C LEU A 247 -2.57 -19.13 1.51
N ILE A 248 -1.77 -18.07 1.41
CA ILE A 248 -1.50 -17.18 2.55
C ILE A 248 -2.80 -16.50 3.00
N TYR A 249 -3.66 -16.12 2.06
CA TYR A 249 -4.98 -15.57 2.37
C TYR A 249 -5.80 -16.54 3.24
N LEU A 250 -5.80 -17.84 2.95
CA LEU A 250 -6.49 -18.83 3.77
C LEU A 250 -5.89 -18.91 5.19
N VAL A 251 -4.56 -18.87 5.31
CA VAL A 251 -3.85 -18.93 6.60
C VAL A 251 -4.19 -17.76 7.51
N ILE A 252 -4.32 -16.54 6.97
CA ILE A 252 -4.51 -15.33 7.79
C ILE A 252 -5.99 -14.98 8.06
N ASN A 253 -6.93 -15.58 7.30
CA ASN A 253 -8.36 -15.24 7.40
C ASN A 253 -9.24 -16.34 7.97
N LYS A 254 -8.84 -17.61 7.89
CA LYS A 254 -9.52 -18.68 8.62
C LYS A 254 -9.12 -18.65 10.10
N ASP A 255 -9.79 -19.47 10.89
CA ASP A 255 -9.56 -19.54 12.33
C ASP A 255 -8.15 -20.07 12.66
N VAL A 256 -7.69 -19.78 13.88
CA VAL A 256 -6.35 -20.20 14.35
C VAL A 256 -6.12 -21.72 14.22
N PRO A 257 -7.10 -22.59 14.56
CA PRO A 257 -6.96 -24.02 14.35
C PRO A 257 -6.68 -24.40 12.90
N TYR A 258 -7.42 -23.85 11.92
CA TYR A 258 -7.15 -24.08 10.50
C TYR A 258 -5.76 -23.58 10.12
N ALA A 259 -5.40 -22.37 10.52
CA ALA A 259 -4.11 -21.78 10.20
C ALA A 259 -2.94 -22.64 10.69
N VAL A 260 -3.02 -23.15 11.93
CA VAL A 260 -2.03 -24.06 12.50
C VAL A 260 -1.99 -25.38 11.71
N ALA A 261 -3.15 -25.94 11.34
CA ALA A 261 -3.21 -27.16 10.52
C ALA A 261 -2.57 -26.96 9.14
N MET A 262 -2.80 -25.81 8.50
CA MET A 262 -2.18 -25.48 7.21
C MET A 262 -0.67 -25.32 7.35
N MET A 263 -0.18 -24.62 8.38
CA MET A 263 1.26 -24.44 8.64
C MET A 263 1.98 -25.78 8.89
N VAL A 264 1.31 -26.73 9.55
CA VAL A 264 1.82 -28.11 9.71
C VAL A 264 1.81 -28.85 8.37
N TYR A 265 0.70 -28.79 7.62
CA TYR A 265 0.58 -29.46 6.33
C TYR A 265 1.60 -28.97 5.30
N LEU A 266 1.96 -27.68 5.35
CA LEU A 266 3.00 -27.09 4.51
C LEU A 266 4.44 -27.49 4.92
N GLY A 267 4.61 -28.16 6.05
CA GLY A 267 5.91 -28.58 6.57
C GLY A 267 6.69 -27.46 7.26
N TYR A 268 6.03 -26.35 7.63
CA TYR A 268 6.74 -25.19 8.16
C TYR A 268 7.34 -25.44 9.54
N LEU A 269 6.65 -26.20 10.41
CA LEU A 269 7.18 -26.54 11.74
C LEU A 269 8.45 -27.40 11.62
N ASP A 270 8.47 -28.32 10.66
CA ASP A 270 9.64 -29.16 10.39
C ASP A 270 10.79 -28.31 9.86
N LYS A 271 10.54 -27.38 8.93
CA LYS A 271 11.54 -26.41 8.47
C LYS A 271 12.14 -25.61 9.62
N LEU A 272 11.31 -25.04 10.50
CA LEU A 272 11.78 -24.27 11.66
C LEU A 272 12.64 -25.10 12.61
N LYS A 273 12.31 -26.37 12.79
CA LYS A 273 13.06 -27.28 13.65
C LYS A 273 14.36 -27.77 13.00
N GLN A 274 14.31 -28.18 11.74
CA GLN A 274 15.41 -28.84 11.04
C GLN A 274 16.42 -27.83 10.50
N ASP A 275 15.95 -26.79 9.82
CA ASP A 275 16.83 -25.82 9.15
C ASP A 275 17.36 -24.76 10.13
N TYR A 276 16.59 -24.43 11.16
CA TYR A 276 16.89 -23.33 12.09
C TYR A 276 17.06 -23.76 13.55
N SER A 277 16.98 -25.06 13.84
CA SER A 277 17.20 -25.62 15.20
C SER A 277 16.36 -24.95 16.30
N LEU A 278 15.15 -24.47 15.96
CA LEU A 278 14.27 -23.83 16.93
C LEU A 278 13.68 -24.86 17.90
N SER A 279 13.67 -24.53 19.20
CA SER A 279 12.94 -25.32 20.20
C SER A 279 11.42 -25.21 19.97
N LYS A 280 10.67 -26.19 20.48
CA LYS A 280 9.19 -26.19 20.37
C LYS A 280 8.58 -24.90 20.91
N GLU A 281 9.11 -24.40 22.02
CA GLU A 281 8.66 -23.17 22.69
C GLU A 281 8.89 -21.95 21.79
N LYS A 282 10.05 -21.86 21.12
CA LYS A 282 10.34 -20.78 20.17
C LYS A 282 9.47 -20.89 18.91
N ILE A 283 9.20 -22.09 18.42
CA ILE A 283 8.28 -22.31 17.29
C ILE A 283 6.86 -21.85 17.66
N TYR A 284 6.36 -22.19 18.85
CA TYR A 284 5.03 -21.74 19.29
C TYR A 284 4.97 -20.23 19.48
N ALA A 285 6.01 -19.60 20.04
CA ALA A 285 6.09 -18.15 20.17
C ALA A 285 6.12 -17.45 18.80
N HIS A 286 6.87 -18.01 17.84
CA HIS A 286 6.93 -17.52 16.47
C HIS A 286 5.58 -17.58 15.76
N LEU A 287 4.90 -18.73 15.81
CA LEU A 287 3.56 -18.91 15.24
C LEU A 287 2.51 -18.04 15.96
N SER A 288 2.64 -17.85 17.27
CA SER A 288 1.80 -16.95 18.08
C SER A 288 1.89 -15.50 17.59
N LYS A 289 3.11 -15.04 17.26
CA LYS A 289 3.33 -13.73 16.64
C LYS A 289 2.75 -13.67 15.22
N ALA A 290 3.05 -14.67 14.38
CA ALA A 290 2.61 -14.69 12.97
C ALA A 290 1.09 -14.72 12.83
N LEU A 291 0.39 -15.46 13.69
CA LEU A 291 -1.06 -15.65 13.65
C LEU A 291 -1.83 -14.74 14.62
N LYS A 292 -1.15 -13.80 15.28
CA LYS A 292 -1.71 -12.87 16.28
C LYS A 292 -2.59 -13.58 17.31
N SER A 293 -2.14 -14.75 17.79
CA SER A 293 -2.84 -15.58 18.76
C SER A 293 -1.98 -15.80 20.00
N ASN A 294 -2.56 -16.27 21.10
CA ASN A 294 -1.78 -16.56 22.30
C ASN A 294 -0.98 -17.87 22.16
N THR A 295 0.19 -17.93 22.80
CA THR A 295 1.12 -19.06 22.67
C THR A 295 0.54 -20.38 23.18
N ARG A 296 -0.37 -20.35 24.18
CA ARG A 296 -1.02 -21.55 24.75
C ARG A 296 -1.99 -22.20 23.76
N THR A 297 -2.72 -21.37 23.01
CA THR A 297 -3.67 -21.77 21.96
C THR A 297 -2.93 -22.36 20.77
N ILE A 298 -1.83 -21.73 20.35
CA ILE A 298 -0.95 -22.30 19.33
C ILE A 298 -0.39 -23.65 19.78
N LYS A 299 0.19 -23.72 20.99
CA LYS A 299 0.74 -24.96 21.55
C LYS A 299 -0.29 -26.09 21.56
N GLY A 300 -1.50 -25.82 22.08
CA GLY A 300 -2.58 -26.81 22.13
C GLY A 300 -2.94 -27.35 20.75
N ASN A 301 -3.17 -26.45 19.79
CA ASN A 301 -3.50 -26.82 18.41
C ASN A 301 -2.35 -27.55 17.67
N CYS A 302 -1.09 -27.19 17.93
CA CYS A 302 0.05 -27.93 17.38
C CYS A 302 0.11 -29.34 17.97
N LEU A 303 -0.05 -29.48 19.29
CA LEU A 303 0.09 -30.76 19.99
C LEU A 303 -0.98 -31.78 19.56
N VAL A 304 -2.24 -31.37 19.34
CA VAL A 304 -3.29 -32.27 18.81
C VAL A 304 -3.00 -32.77 17.40
N LEU A 305 -2.21 -32.04 16.61
CA LEU A 305 -1.84 -32.43 15.25
C LEU A 305 -0.64 -33.38 15.23
N ILE A 306 0.39 -33.08 16.03
CA ILE A 306 1.72 -33.69 15.90
C ILE A 306 2.03 -34.74 16.98
N ASN A 307 1.26 -34.78 18.08
CA ASN A 307 1.46 -35.72 19.18
C ASN A 307 0.22 -36.61 19.39
N PRO A 308 0.26 -37.87 18.94
CA PRO A 308 -0.87 -38.81 19.10
C PRO A 308 -1.27 -39.07 20.56
N ASN A 309 -0.34 -38.92 21.50
CA ASN A 309 -0.54 -39.21 22.93
C ASN A 309 -0.82 -37.95 23.77
N THR A 310 -1.19 -36.85 23.12
CA THR A 310 -1.44 -35.59 23.82
C THR A 310 -2.68 -35.67 24.72
N THR A 311 -2.60 -35.08 25.91
CA THR A 311 -3.73 -34.92 26.83
C THR A 311 -4.45 -33.58 26.65
N GLU A 312 -4.12 -32.85 25.59
CA GLU A 312 -4.76 -31.58 25.25
C GLU A 312 -6.23 -31.81 24.89
N ASP A 313 -7.10 -30.92 25.36
CA ASP A 313 -8.52 -30.97 25.06
C ASP A 313 -8.77 -30.66 23.58
N LYS A 314 -9.18 -31.68 22.82
CA LYS A 314 -9.47 -31.59 21.39
C LYS A 314 -10.70 -30.73 21.07
N TYR A 315 -11.61 -30.54 22.03
CA TYR A 315 -12.73 -29.62 21.87
C TYR A 315 -12.22 -28.16 21.96
N LYS A 316 -11.29 -27.90 22.86
CA LYS A 316 -10.66 -26.57 23.02
C LYS A 316 -9.65 -26.25 21.91
N TYR A 317 -8.96 -27.25 21.37
CA TYR A 317 -7.94 -27.11 20.33
C TYR A 317 -8.28 -28.00 19.11
N PRO A 318 -9.19 -27.55 18.23
CA PRO A 318 -9.80 -28.41 17.23
C PRO A 318 -9.01 -28.53 15.91
N ALA A 319 -7.71 -28.18 15.88
CA ALA A 319 -6.94 -28.15 14.63
C ALA A 319 -6.91 -29.50 13.87
N GLU A 320 -7.04 -30.62 14.57
CA GLU A 320 -7.13 -31.94 13.95
C GLU A 320 -8.33 -32.08 13.00
N ASN A 321 -9.43 -31.37 13.27
CA ASN A 321 -10.63 -31.40 12.43
C ASN A 321 -10.39 -30.81 11.03
N TYR A 322 -9.38 -29.95 10.89
CA TYR A 322 -9.07 -29.26 9.64
C TYR A 322 -8.00 -29.97 8.77
N LYS A 323 -7.47 -31.13 9.19
CA LYS A 323 -6.42 -31.85 8.42
C LYS A 323 -6.83 -32.14 6.97
N LYS A 324 -8.08 -32.58 6.77
CA LYS A 324 -8.60 -32.91 5.44
C LYS A 324 -8.90 -31.64 4.62
N ASP A 325 -9.41 -30.61 5.28
CA ASP A 325 -9.75 -29.34 4.64
C ASP A 325 -8.51 -28.63 4.11
N THR A 326 -7.43 -28.58 4.90
CA THR A 326 -6.17 -27.94 4.48
C THR A 326 -5.52 -28.67 3.31
N GLN A 327 -5.59 -30.00 3.28
CA GLN A 327 -5.13 -30.80 2.14
C GLN A 327 -5.97 -30.54 0.89
N ASN A 328 -7.30 -30.52 1.02
CA ASN A 328 -8.21 -30.27 -0.10
C ASN A 328 -8.03 -28.86 -0.66
N ASP A 329 -7.98 -27.85 0.19
CA ASP A 329 -7.79 -26.45 -0.19
C ASP A 329 -6.46 -26.25 -0.93
N TYR A 330 -5.36 -26.82 -0.40
CA TYR A 330 -4.07 -26.78 -1.07
C TYR A 330 -4.09 -27.47 -2.44
N ASN A 331 -4.69 -28.66 -2.54
CA ASN A 331 -4.76 -29.39 -3.80
C ASN A 331 -5.60 -28.66 -4.85
N ALA A 332 -6.69 -28.00 -4.43
CA ALA A 332 -7.50 -27.17 -5.31
C ALA A 332 -6.70 -25.97 -5.85
N ILE A 333 -5.94 -25.29 -4.99
CA ILE A 333 -5.05 -24.19 -5.39
C ILE A 333 -3.95 -24.71 -6.32
N LEU A 334 -3.34 -25.86 -6.00
CA LEU A 334 -2.30 -26.48 -6.81
C LEU A 334 -2.81 -26.82 -8.21
N ALA A 335 -3.99 -27.41 -8.34
CA ALA A 335 -4.59 -27.73 -9.63
C ALA A 335 -4.81 -26.48 -10.51
N LYS A 336 -5.06 -25.32 -9.91
CA LYS A 336 -5.33 -24.05 -10.58
C LYS A 336 -4.06 -23.23 -10.88
N HIS A 337 -3.04 -23.37 -10.03
CA HIS A 337 -1.89 -22.45 -9.97
C HIS A 337 -0.53 -23.15 -9.88
N HIS A 338 -0.44 -24.40 -10.33
CA HIS A 338 0.83 -25.11 -10.53
C HIS A 338 1.78 -24.29 -11.43
N LYS A 339 3.06 -24.26 -11.08
CA LYS A 339 4.10 -23.60 -11.89
C LYS A 339 4.44 -24.34 -13.17
#